data_AF-M8DFS9-F1
#
_entry.id   AF-M8DFS9-F1
#
_cell.length_a   1.000
_cell.length_b   1.000
_cell.length_c   1.000
_cell.angle_alpha   90.00
_cell.angle_beta   90.00
_cell.angle_gamma   90.00
#
_symmetry.space_group_name_H-M   'P 1'
#
loop_
_entity.id
_entity.type
_entity.pdbx_description
1 polymer ?
#
loop_
_entity_poly.entity_id
_entity_poly.type
_entity_poly.pdbx_seq_one_letter_code
_entity_poly.pdbx_strand_id
1 'polypeptide(L)'
;MKRYLVAWFIGLPILLVMLPAALVYFFSSPPGSEGLPQVSAPNNPAVHQSAIEVKVYRTAKQAVETMPLETYIEGVVAAEMPAEFELEALKAQAMAARTYIIRRLDAKKFDDVPKGAQVTDTVKHQVFLDEAQRKQNWGDQFEWKNTRIRQAVQATAGVVLTYGGKPIDATFFSTSNGFTENANEYFEEPVPYLKSVASPWDIQSPSFEKTVKIAAADLEQRLGIKLTKEASGNGSWYRIVERTTGNRVGKISIGGKEFSGREFREKLGLQSSAFTLELRGNEVHITTKGYGHGVGMSQWGANGMAKAGKSAEQIVKYFYQGIALENCDLILKG
;
A
#
# COMPACT_ATOMS: atom_id res chain seq x y z
N MET A 1 -16.49 64.82 -60.45
CA MET A 1 -16.24 64.79 -58.99
C MET A 1 -16.50 63.45 -58.30
N LYS A 2 -17.00 62.38 -58.95
CA LYS A 2 -17.27 61.08 -58.29
C LYS A 2 -16.19 59.99 -58.44
N ARG A 3 -15.12 60.20 -59.23
CA ARG A 3 -14.05 59.18 -59.43
C ARG A 3 -12.86 59.30 -58.46
N TYR A 4 -12.62 60.47 -57.87
CA TYR A 4 -11.53 60.69 -56.92
C TYR A 4 -11.90 60.36 -55.45
N LEU A 5 -13.20 60.32 -55.13
CA LEU A 5 -13.69 59.93 -53.80
C LEU A 5 -13.64 58.41 -53.56
N VAL A 6 -13.77 57.60 -54.63
CA VAL A 6 -13.69 56.13 -54.54
C VAL A 6 -12.23 55.66 -54.39
N ALA A 7 -11.26 56.38 -54.97
CA ALA A 7 -9.83 56.10 -54.79
C ALA A 7 -9.37 56.33 -53.34
N TRP A 8 -9.97 57.29 -52.62
CA TRP A 8 -9.64 57.56 -51.21
C TRP A 8 -10.25 56.55 -50.24
N PHE A 9 -11.45 56.02 -50.51
CA PHE A 9 -12.09 55.04 -49.61
C PHE A 9 -11.51 53.61 -49.72
N ILE A 10 -10.86 53.26 -50.83
CA ILE A 10 -10.25 51.93 -51.04
C ILE A 10 -8.73 51.98 -50.83
N GLY A 11 -8.05 53.08 -51.17
CA GLY A 11 -6.60 53.19 -51.05
C GLY A 11 -6.11 53.40 -49.61
N LEU A 12 -6.82 54.19 -48.79
CA LEU A 12 -6.39 54.53 -47.43
C LEU A 12 -6.37 53.32 -46.46
N PRO A 13 -7.36 52.40 -46.48
CA PRO A 13 -7.33 51.20 -45.62
C PRO A 13 -6.23 50.21 -46.03
N ILE A 14 -5.96 50.06 -47.33
CA ILE A 14 -4.90 49.17 -47.83
C ILE A 14 -3.52 49.72 -47.45
N LEU A 15 -3.32 51.04 -47.52
CA LEU A 15 -2.07 51.68 -47.07
C LEU A 15 -1.88 51.54 -45.55
N LEU A 16 -2.96 51.65 -44.76
CA LEU A 16 -2.95 51.49 -43.29
C LEU A 16 -2.66 50.06 -42.80
N VAL A 17 -2.93 49.03 -43.62
CA VAL A 17 -2.60 47.63 -43.28
C VAL A 17 -1.22 47.22 -43.79
N MET A 18 -0.80 47.73 -44.95
CA MET A 18 0.48 47.37 -45.56
C MET A 18 1.69 48.06 -44.91
N LEU A 19 1.54 49.29 -44.40
CA LEU A 19 2.62 50.01 -43.69
C LEU A 19 3.06 49.30 -42.39
N PRO A 20 2.17 48.86 -41.50
CA PRO A 20 2.53 48.07 -40.32
C PRO A 20 3.14 46.71 -40.67
N ALA A 21 2.65 46.03 -41.72
CA ALA A 21 3.17 44.73 -42.14
C ALA A 21 4.58 44.83 -42.74
N ALA A 22 4.87 45.89 -43.52
CA ALA A 22 6.21 46.17 -44.03
C ALA A 22 7.18 46.59 -42.92
N LEU A 23 6.71 47.32 -41.89
CA LEU A 23 7.48 47.63 -40.68
C LEU A 23 7.81 46.35 -39.88
N VAL A 24 6.88 45.41 -39.72
CA VAL A 24 7.15 44.12 -39.08
C VAL A 24 8.17 43.31 -39.88
N TYR A 25 8.10 43.30 -41.21
CA TYR A 25 9.07 42.60 -42.06
C TYR A 25 10.47 43.23 -42.05
N PHE A 26 10.58 44.56 -42.02
CA PHE A 26 11.88 45.24 -41.98
C PHE A 26 12.53 45.31 -40.58
N PHE A 27 11.73 45.23 -39.50
CA PHE A 27 12.23 45.23 -38.12
C PHE A 27 12.29 43.84 -37.47
N SER A 28 11.83 42.78 -38.14
CA SER A 28 12.11 41.40 -37.72
C SER A 28 13.45 40.95 -38.32
N SER A 29 14.56 41.38 -37.69
CA SER A 29 15.80 40.61 -37.81
C SER A 29 15.53 39.19 -37.31
N PRO A 30 16.02 38.13 -38.00
CA PRO A 30 15.98 36.80 -37.41
C PRO A 30 16.79 36.86 -36.11
N PRO A 31 16.30 36.36 -34.98
CA PRO A 31 17.12 36.30 -33.78
C PRO A 31 18.36 35.48 -34.12
N GLY A 32 19.51 36.16 -34.08
CA GLY A 32 20.81 35.53 -34.13
C GLY A 32 20.96 34.53 -32.99
N SER A 33 21.81 33.55 -33.23
CA SER A 33 22.30 32.60 -32.24
C SER A 33 23.11 33.32 -31.15
N GLU A 34 22.42 34.02 -30.25
CA GLU A 34 22.95 34.31 -28.92
C GLU A 34 22.42 33.23 -27.98
N GLY A 35 23.35 32.52 -27.34
CA GLY A 35 23.05 31.40 -26.46
C GLY A 35 22.08 31.80 -25.37
N LEU A 36 20.87 31.25 -25.45
CA LEU A 36 19.97 31.17 -24.31
C LEU A 36 20.75 30.53 -23.14
N PRO A 37 20.63 31.03 -21.90
CA PRO A 37 21.06 30.25 -20.74
C PRO A 37 20.37 28.91 -20.88
N GLN A 38 21.15 27.82 -20.94
CA GLN A 38 20.57 26.50 -20.81
C GLN A 38 19.85 26.46 -19.47
N VAL A 39 18.53 26.67 -19.51
CA VAL A 39 17.65 26.16 -18.48
C VAL A 39 17.83 24.66 -18.61
N SER A 40 18.73 24.13 -17.79
CA SER A 40 18.86 22.70 -17.56
C SER A 40 17.43 22.20 -17.41
N ALA A 41 17.00 21.34 -18.33
CA ALA A 41 15.83 20.52 -18.12
C ALA A 41 15.89 20.04 -16.66
N PRO A 42 14.78 20.04 -15.89
CA PRO A 42 14.81 19.41 -14.59
C PRO A 42 15.43 18.05 -14.83
N ASN A 43 16.56 17.77 -14.18
CA ASN A 43 17.20 16.47 -14.23
C ASN A 43 16.08 15.49 -13.91
N ASN A 44 15.51 14.86 -14.94
CA ASN A 44 14.81 13.61 -14.76
C ASN A 44 15.94 12.76 -14.17
N PRO A 45 15.89 12.39 -12.89
CA PRO A 45 16.87 11.45 -12.39
C PRO A 45 16.74 10.27 -13.35
N ALA A 46 17.81 9.93 -14.06
CA ALA A 46 17.83 8.74 -14.90
C ALA A 46 17.19 7.64 -14.05
N VAL A 47 16.08 7.08 -14.53
CA VAL A 47 15.28 6.11 -13.77
C VAL A 47 16.27 5.10 -13.22
N HIS A 48 16.49 5.13 -11.91
CA HIS A 48 17.49 4.28 -11.28
C HIS A 48 16.95 2.85 -11.33
N GLN A 49 17.23 2.17 -12.45
CA GLN A 49 16.94 0.76 -12.59
C GLN A 49 17.99 0.01 -11.81
N SER A 50 17.61 -0.40 -10.61
CA SER A 50 18.42 -1.33 -9.83
C SER A 50 18.70 -2.57 -10.67
N ALA A 51 19.95 -3.04 -10.66
CA ALA A 51 20.35 -4.28 -11.32
C ALA A 51 19.86 -5.55 -10.58
N ILE A 52 19.11 -5.38 -9.50
CA ILE A 52 18.60 -6.48 -8.68
C ILE A 52 17.51 -7.23 -9.45
N GLU A 53 17.67 -8.55 -9.51
CA GLU A 53 16.65 -9.49 -9.98
C GLU A 53 16.08 -10.30 -8.83
N VAL A 54 14.82 -10.71 -8.96
CA VAL A 54 14.10 -11.54 -7.98
C VAL A 54 13.67 -12.83 -8.63
N LYS A 55 13.97 -13.97 -7.98
CA LYS A 55 13.55 -15.31 -8.40
C LYS A 55 12.26 -15.72 -7.69
N VAL A 56 11.13 -15.57 -8.38
CA VAL A 56 9.79 -15.81 -7.82
C VAL A 56 9.33 -17.22 -8.18
N TYR A 57 8.98 -18.03 -7.19
CA TYR A 57 8.24 -19.27 -7.44
C TYR A 57 6.78 -18.96 -7.74
N ARG A 58 6.35 -19.28 -8.97
CA ARG A 58 4.99 -19.10 -9.45
C ARG A 58 4.17 -20.35 -9.16
N THR A 59 3.33 -20.29 -8.12
CA THR A 59 2.66 -21.48 -7.57
C THR A 59 1.78 -22.18 -8.60
N ALA A 60 1.02 -21.42 -9.40
CA ALA A 60 0.14 -21.97 -10.43
C ALA A 60 0.92 -22.63 -11.59
N LYS A 61 2.13 -22.17 -11.89
CA LYS A 61 3.00 -22.69 -12.96
C LYS A 61 3.98 -23.76 -12.45
N GLN A 62 4.11 -23.89 -11.13
CA GLN A 62 5.12 -24.72 -10.46
C GLN A 62 6.56 -24.47 -10.97
N ALA A 63 6.87 -23.22 -11.30
CA ALA A 63 8.13 -22.82 -11.93
C ALA A 63 8.72 -21.57 -11.26
N VAL A 64 10.03 -21.40 -11.39
CA VAL A 64 10.73 -20.19 -10.94
C VAL A 64 10.89 -19.23 -12.12
N GLU A 65 10.43 -18.00 -11.95
CA GLU A 65 10.61 -16.91 -12.91
C GLU A 65 11.55 -15.86 -12.31
N THR A 66 12.55 -15.45 -13.09
CA THR A 66 13.46 -14.34 -12.73
C THR A 66 12.95 -13.06 -13.38
N MET A 67 12.88 -11.97 -12.61
CA MET A 67 12.44 -10.67 -13.13
C MET A 67 13.16 -9.51 -12.44
N PRO A 68 13.24 -8.33 -13.08
CA PRO A 68 13.77 -7.13 -12.44
C PRO A 68 12.97 -6.77 -11.18
N LEU A 69 13.66 -6.24 -10.16
CA LEU A 69 13.05 -5.84 -8.89
C LEU A 69 11.82 -4.96 -9.08
N GLU A 70 11.92 -3.91 -9.90
CA GLU A 70 10.81 -2.97 -10.07
C GLU A 70 9.60 -3.62 -10.77
N THR A 71 9.81 -4.57 -11.69
CA THR A 71 8.73 -5.39 -12.28
C THR A 71 8.06 -6.28 -11.24
N TYR A 72 8.83 -6.85 -10.33
CA TYR A 72 8.30 -7.60 -9.19
C TYR A 72 7.43 -6.70 -8.30
N ILE A 73 7.92 -5.51 -7.95
CA ILE A 73 7.18 -4.55 -7.11
C ILE A 73 5.89 -4.07 -7.78
N GLU A 74 5.86 -3.83 -9.10
CA GLU A 74 4.61 -3.53 -9.81
C GLU A 74 3.55 -4.63 -9.60
N GLY A 75 3.94 -5.91 -9.70
CA GLY A 75 3.02 -7.02 -9.52
C GLY A 75 2.57 -7.21 -8.06
N VAL A 76 3.42 -6.91 -7.08
CA VAL A 76 3.04 -6.93 -5.66
C VAL A 76 2.09 -5.79 -5.32
N VAL A 77 2.40 -4.55 -5.70
CA VAL A 77 1.53 -3.40 -5.40
C VAL A 77 0.15 -3.59 -6.04
N ALA A 78 0.10 -4.09 -7.28
CA ALA A 78 -1.15 -4.40 -7.96
C ALA A 78 -1.98 -5.51 -7.29
N ALA A 79 -1.33 -6.44 -6.58
CA ALA A 79 -1.99 -7.52 -5.86
C ALA A 79 -2.48 -7.09 -4.47
N GLU A 80 -1.74 -6.20 -3.81
CA GLU A 80 -1.95 -5.86 -2.40
C GLU A 80 -2.81 -4.60 -2.20
N MET A 81 -2.77 -3.63 -3.12
CA MET A 81 -3.43 -2.34 -2.95
C MET A 81 -4.28 -1.96 -4.17
N PRO A 82 -5.54 -1.51 -3.98
CA PRO A 82 -6.37 -1.05 -5.09
C PRO A 82 -5.71 0.11 -5.84
N ALA A 83 -5.67 0.04 -7.18
CA ALA A 83 -5.05 1.06 -8.01
C ALA A 83 -5.75 2.43 -7.94
N GLU A 84 -7.00 2.45 -7.45
CA GLU A 84 -7.80 3.62 -7.14
C GLU A 84 -7.27 4.43 -5.95
N PHE A 85 -6.44 3.83 -5.10
CA PHE A 85 -5.86 4.54 -3.95
C PHE A 85 -4.99 5.70 -4.42
N GLU A 86 -4.83 6.68 -3.54
CA GLU A 86 -4.01 7.85 -3.82
C GLU A 86 -2.57 7.47 -4.17
N LEU A 87 -1.96 8.26 -5.06
CA LEU A 87 -0.63 7.93 -5.58
C LEU A 87 0.42 7.85 -4.46
N GLU A 88 0.34 8.71 -3.44
CA GLU A 88 1.25 8.68 -2.28
C GLU A 88 1.07 7.42 -1.42
N ALA A 89 -0.15 6.85 -1.36
CA ALA A 89 -0.38 5.57 -0.68
C ALA A 89 0.20 4.39 -1.49
N LEU A 90 0.03 4.40 -2.82
CA LEU A 90 0.66 3.41 -3.71
C LEU A 90 2.19 3.46 -3.61
N LYS A 91 2.77 4.65 -3.53
CA LYS A 91 4.22 4.85 -3.32
C LYS A 91 4.67 4.28 -1.98
N ALA A 92 3.94 4.54 -0.89
CA ALA A 92 4.24 3.97 0.43
C ALA A 92 4.18 2.44 0.41
N GLN A 93 3.19 1.85 -0.27
CA GLN A 93 3.09 0.40 -0.48
C GLN A 93 4.28 -0.15 -1.28
N ALA A 94 4.70 0.55 -2.34
CA ALA A 94 5.87 0.14 -3.13
C ALA A 94 7.16 0.10 -2.28
N MET A 95 7.38 1.12 -1.44
CA MET A 95 8.52 1.17 -0.52
C MET A 95 8.49 0.03 0.50
N ALA A 96 7.32 -0.25 1.10
CA ALA A 96 7.16 -1.37 2.04
C ALA A 96 7.39 -2.73 1.36
N ALA A 97 6.79 -2.93 0.18
CA ALA A 97 6.94 -4.16 -0.59
C ALA A 97 8.39 -4.40 -1.02
N ARG A 98 9.10 -3.35 -1.47
CA ARG A 98 10.52 -3.40 -1.82
C ARG A 98 11.39 -3.74 -0.61
N THR A 99 11.09 -3.13 0.53
CA THR A 99 11.82 -3.39 1.77
C THR A 99 11.73 -4.85 2.19
N TYR A 100 10.53 -5.45 2.09
CA TYR A 100 10.34 -6.87 2.40
C TYR A 100 11.25 -7.77 1.56
N ILE A 101 11.24 -7.61 0.23
CA ILE A 101 12.04 -8.48 -0.64
C ILE A 101 13.54 -8.23 -0.46
N ILE A 102 13.96 -6.96 -0.28
CA ILE A 102 15.37 -6.62 -0.03
C ILE A 102 15.86 -7.21 1.29
N ARG A 103 15.08 -7.13 2.37
CA ARG A 103 15.39 -7.78 3.66
C ARG A 103 15.60 -9.28 3.48
N ARG A 104 14.76 -9.92 2.67
CA ARG A 104 14.83 -11.36 2.43
C ARG A 104 16.06 -11.74 1.61
N LEU A 105 16.39 -10.95 0.60
CA LEU A 105 17.60 -11.13 -0.21
C LEU A 105 18.87 -10.93 0.61
N ASP A 106 18.91 -9.91 1.46
CA ASP A 106 20.01 -9.61 2.39
C ASP A 106 20.25 -10.76 3.38
N ALA A 107 19.16 -11.27 3.98
CA ALA A 107 19.24 -12.39 4.92
C ALA A 107 19.67 -13.73 4.28
N LYS A 108 19.55 -13.88 2.95
CA LYS A 108 19.85 -15.11 2.20
C LYS A 108 19.16 -16.37 2.76
N LYS A 109 17.97 -16.22 3.34
CA LYS A 109 17.16 -17.33 3.90
C LYS A 109 16.03 -17.70 2.94
N PHE A 110 16.20 -18.82 2.26
CA PHE A 110 15.29 -19.35 1.23
C PHE A 110 14.97 -20.85 1.43
N ASP A 111 15.13 -21.35 2.65
CA ASP A 111 14.84 -22.74 3.03
C ASP A 111 13.33 -23.05 3.05
N ASP A 112 12.51 -22.01 3.08
CA ASP A 112 11.06 -22.04 3.09
C ASP A 112 10.43 -21.90 1.68
N VAL A 113 11.22 -21.98 0.61
CA VAL A 113 10.75 -21.92 -0.79
C VAL A 113 11.30 -23.07 -1.64
N PRO A 114 10.63 -23.41 -2.77
CA PRO A 114 11.16 -24.40 -3.70
C PRO A 114 12.57 -24.05 -4.21
N LYS A 115 13.37 -25.09 -4.48
CA LYS A 115 14.78 -24.94 -4.87
C LYS A 115 14.93 -23.97 -6.04
N GLY A 116 15.81 -22.98 -5.87
CA GLY A 116 16.12 -21.96 -6.88
C GLY A 116 15.26 -20.70 -6.79
N ALA A 117 14.18 -20.70 -6.00
CA ALA A 117 13.39 -19.52 -5.71
C ALA A 117 13.96 -18.72 -4.53
N GLN A 118 13.53 -17.46 -4.43
CA GLN A 118 13.81 -16.56 -3.31
C GLN A 118 12.52 -16.14 -2.60
N VAL A 119 11.37 -16.20 -3.27
CA VAL A 119 10.05 -15.81 -2.75
C VAL A 119 8.95 -16.58 -3.45
N THR A 120 7.75 -16.67 -2.85
CA THR A 120 6.53 -17.22 -3.50
C THR A 120 5.52 -16.11 -3.75
N ASP A 121 4.62 -16.34 -4.70
CA ASP A 121 3.54 -15.45 -5.11
C ASP A 121 2.26 -15.55 -4.26
N THR A 122 2.39 -15.90 -2.98
CA THR A 122 1.26 -16.17 -2.07
C THR A 122 1.36 -15.36 -0.80
N VAL A 123 0.30 -15.36 0.02
CA VAL A 123 0.24 -14.71 1.34
C VAL A 123 1.31 -15.17 2.32
N LYS A 124 2.03 -16.27 2.04
CA LYS A 124 3.22 -16.65 2.81
C LYS A 124 4.31 -15.59 2.75
N HIS A 125 4.43 -14.91 1.60
CA HIS A 125 5.41 -13.87 1.39
C HIS A 125 4.75 -12.59 0.88
N GLN A 126 4.46 -12.51 -0.42
CA GLN A 126 3.73 -11.41 -1.06
C GLN A 126 2.93 -11.97 -2.22
N VAL A 127 1.67 -11.59 -2.33
CA VAL A 127 0.88 -11.96 -3.51
C VAL A 127 1.46 -11.19 -4.70
N PHE A 128 1.60 -11.87 -5.85
CA PHE A 128 2.14 -11.25 -7.06
C PHE A 128 1.24 -11.57 -8.26
N LEU A 129 0.79 -10.49 -8.94
CA LEU A 129 0.06 -10.56 -10.19
C LEU A 129 0.97 -10.17 -11.35
N ASP A 130 1.18 -11.06 -12.31
CA ASP A 130 1.85 -10.72 -13.57
C ASP A 130 0.93 -9.87 -14.47
N GLU A 131 1.50 -9.30 -15.54
CA GLU A 131 0.75 -8.40 -16.42
C GLU A 131 -0.47 -9.08 -17.06
N ALA A 132 -0.36 -10.37 -17.43
CA ALA A 132 -1.48 -11.11 -18.02
C ALA A 132 -2.63 -11.24 -17.02
N GLN A 133 -2.32 -11.57 -15.77
CA GLN A 133 -3.31 -11.59 -14.68
C GLN A 133 -3.90 -10.21 -14.42
N ARG A 134 -3.10 -9.14 -14.44
CA ARG A 134 -3.61 -7.77 -14.28
C ARG A 134 -4.54 -7.35 -15.42
N LYS A 135 -4.19 -7.68 -16.67
CA LYS A 135 -5.05 -7.46 -17.86
C LYS A 135 -6.37 -8.20 -17.73
N GLN A 136 -6.34 -9.47 -17.34
CA GLN A 136 -7.53 -10.26 -17.12
C GLN A 136 -8.41 -9.69 -15.99
N ASN A 137 -7.80 -9.30 -14.86
CA ASN A 137 -8.52 -8.82 -13.68
C ASN A 137 -9.13 -7.43 -13.86
N TRP A 138 -8.47 -6.55 -14.63
CA TRP A 138 -8.89 -5.16 -14.79
C TRP A 138 -9.65 -4.88 -16.10
N GLY A 139 -9.53 -5.76 -17.11
CA GLY A 139 -10.20 -5.58 -18.39
C GLY A 139 -9.92 -4.20 -18.99
N ASP A 140 -10.98 -3.48 -19.37
CA ASP A 140 -10.89 -2.14 -19.96
C ASP A 140 -10.24 -1.08 -19.04
N GLN A 141 -10.15 -1.35 -17.73
CA GLN A 141 -9.49 -0.46 -16.77
C GLN A 141 -7.98 -0.70 -16.66
N PHE A 142 -7.45 -1.72 -17.36
CA PHE A 142 -6.05 -2.13 -17.21
C PHE A 142 -5.08 -0.97 -17.43
N GLU A 143 -5.23 -0.21 -18.50
CA GLU A 143 -4.24 0.80 -18.90
C GLU A 143 -4.03 1.88 -17.83
N TRP A 144 -5.11 2.50 -17.34
CA TRP A 144 -4.99 3.57 -16.35
C TRP A 144 -4.58 3.02 -14.98
N LYS A 145 -5.05 1.83 -14.59
CA LYS A 145 -4.65 1.19 -13.32
C LYS A 145 -3.17 0.83 -13.34
N ASN A 146 -2.71 0.15 -14.38
CA ASN A 146 -1.33 -0.27 -14.53
C ASN A 146 -0.39 0.94 -14.65
N THR A 147 -0.81 2.02 -15.30
CA THR A 147 -0.05 3.28 -15.37
C THR A 147 0.15 3.89 -13.98
N ARG A 148 -0.89 3.95 -13.15
CA ARG A 148 -0.77 4.47 -11.78
C ARG A 148 0.17 3.63 -10.91
N ILE A 149 0.07 2.31 -10.99
CA ILE A 149 0.99 1.40 -10.28
C ILE A 149 2.43 1.66 -10.71
N ARG A 150 2.69 1.65 -12.03
CA ARG A 150 4.02 1.91 -12.59
C ARG A 150 4.56 3.27 -12.15
N GLN A 151 3.74 4.32 -12.18
CA GLN A 151 4.14 5.65 -11.73
C GLN A 151 4.56 5.66 -10.25
N ALA A 152 3.82 4.98 -9.37
CA ALA A 152 4.16 4.88 -7.95
C ALA A 152 5.48 4.12 -7.71
N VAL A 153 5.65 2.99 -8.41
CA VAL A 153 6.85 2.15 -8.29
C VAL A 153 8.09 2.90 -8.80
N GLN A 154 8.00 3.50 -9.99
CA GLN A 154 9.11 4.26 -10.59
C GLN A 154 9.49 5.49 -9.75
N ALA A 155 8.51 6.22 -9.21
CA ALA A 155 8.77 7.38 -8.36
C ALA A 155 9.44 7.03 -7.02
N THR A 156 9.47 5.75 -6.66
CA THR A 156 10.13 5.23 -5.44
C THR A 156 11.20 4.18 -5.77
N ALA A 157 11.68 4.15 -7.02
CA ALA A 157 12.62 3.13 -7.49
C ALA A 157 13.85 3.07 -6.57
N GLY A 158 14.19 1.85 -6.15
CA GLY A 158 15.28 1.59 -5.22
C GLY A 158 15.08 2.05 -3.78
N VAL A 159 14.01 2.76 -3.42
CA VAL A 159 13.82 3.26 -2.04
C VAL A 159 13.30 2.15 -1.13
N VAL A 160 14.01 1.92 -0.02
CA VAL A 160 13.67 0.97 1.05
C VAL A 160 13.67 1.64 2.42
N LEU A 161 13.02 1.01 3.38
CA LEU A 161 12.86 1.46 4.75
C LEU A 161 13.87 0.72 5.65
N THR A 162 14.71 1.46 6.38
CA THR A 162 15.77 0.90 7.23
C THR A 162 15.66 1.36 8.67
N TYR A 163 16.18 0.56 9.60
CA TYR A 163 16.39 0.94 10.99
C TYR A 163 17.77 0.45 11.44
N GLY A 164 18.63 1.36 11.88
CA GLY A 164 20.03 1.03 12.17
C GLY A 164 20.80 0.49 10.94
N GLY A 165 20.50 1.02 9.75
CA GLY A 165 21.15 0.62 8.48
C GLY A 165 20.71 -0.76 7.95
N LYS A 166 19.73 -1.42 8.57
CA LYS A 166 19.20 -2.72 8.12
C LYS A 166 17.77 -2.56 7.62
N PRO A 167 17.37 -3.26 6.53
CA PRO A 167 15.98 -3.29 6.08
C PRO A 167 15.03 -3.74 7.20
N ILE A 168 13.94 -3.00 7.40
CA ILE A 168 12.96 -3.31 8.44
C ILE A 168 12.04 -4.47 8.07
N ASP A 169 11.32 -4.98 9.06
CA ASP A 169 10.10 -5.75 8.83
C ASP A 169 8.93 -4.81 8.47
N ALA A 170 8.75 -4.54 7.18
CA ALA A 170 7.76 -3.60 6.67
C ALA A 170 6.36 -4.25 6.55
N THR A 171 5.83 -4.79 7.65
CA THR A 171 4.51 -5.43 7.70
C THR A 171 3.41 -4.41 7.40
N PHE A 172 2.42 -4.81 6.60
CA PHE A 172 1.25 -3.99 6.29
C PHE A 172 -0.02 -4.83 6.31
N PHE A 173 -1.16 -4.16 6.46
CA PHE A 173 -2.46 -4.81 6.51
C PHE A 173 -3.56 -3.89 5.96
N SER A 174 -4.74 -4.45 5.67
CA SER A 174 -5.79 -3.71 4.98
C SER A 174 -6.34 -2.54 5.79
N THR A 175 -6.92 -2.82 6.96
CA THR A 175 -7.73 -1.84 7.71
C THR A 175 -7.53 -2.02 9.22
N SER A 176 -7.36 -0.93 9.94
CA SER A 176 -7.23 -0.89 11.41
C SER A 176 -8.60 -0.78 12.08
N ASN A 177 -8.64 -1.02 13.38
CA ASN A 177 -9.81 -0.72 14.23
C ASN A 177 -9.78 0.73 14.76
N GLY A 178 -8.95 1.59 14.17
CA GLY A 178 -8.62 2.94 14.65
C GLY A 178 -7.20 3.06 15.20
N PHE A 179 -6.52 1.93 15.47
CA PHE A 179 -5.13 1.88 15.94
C PHE A 179 -4.36 0.70 15.31
N THR A 180 -3.06 0.87 15.12
CA THR A 180 -2.13 -0.23 14.83
C THR A 180 -1.72 -0.95 16.11
N GLU A 181 -1.06 -2.10 16.00
CA GLU A 181 -0.57 -2.90 17.13
C GLU A 181 0.95 -2.71 17.32
N ASN A 182 1.41 -2.83 18.57
CA ASN A 182 2.83 -3.12 18.78
C ASN A 182 3.14 -4.53 18.30
N ALA A 183 4.31 -4.73 17.69
CA ALA A 183 4.69 -6.06 17.19
C ALA A 183 4.61 -7.15 18.26
N ASN A 184 5.07 -6.90 19.49
CA ASN A 184 5.11 -7.89 20.58
C ASN A 184 3.74 -8.23 21.19
N GLU A 185 2.67 -7.52 20.81
CA GLU A 185 1.30 -7.82 21.27
C GLU A 185 0.57 -8.75 20.27
N TYR A 186 1.16 -8.98 19.09
CA TYR A 186 0.64 -9.89 18.05
C TYR A 186 1.66 -10.97 17.64
N PHE A 187 2.95 -10.65 17.71
CA PHE A 187 4.12 -11.48 17.53
C PHE A 187 4.90 -11.58 18.85
N GLU A 188 5.96 -12.39 18.92
CA GLU A 188 6.64 -12.68 20.19
C GLU A 188 7.67 -11.61 20.61
N GLU A 189 8.31 -10.94 19.64
CA GLU A 189 9.45 -10.06 19.91
C GLU A 189 9.12 -8.56 19.76
N PRO A 190 9.63 -7.69 20.65
CA PRO A 190 9.50 -6.25 20.50
C PRO A 190 10.31 -5.75 19.30
N VAL A 191 9.66 -4.96 18.46
CA VAL A 191 10.29 -4.35 17.27
C VAL A 191 10.22 -2.83 17.43
N PRO A 192 11.36 -2.11 17.51
CA PRO A 192 11.40 -0.69 17.85
C PRO A 192 10.57 0.21 16.93
N TYR A 193 10.53 -0.13 15.64
CA TYR A 193 9.81 0.64 14.61
C TYR A 193 8.35 0.20 14.40
N LEU A 194 7.90 -0.92 14.98
CA LEU A 194 6.50 -1.39 14.88
C LEU A 194 5.77 -1.12 16.19
N LYS A 195 5.39 0.14 16.37
CA LYS A 195 4.64 0.62 17.53
C LYS A 195 3.20 0.96 17.17
N SER A 196 2.32 0.81 18.16
CA SER A 196 0.94 1.25 18.03
C SER A 196 0.87 2.76 17.77
N VAL A 197 0.19 3.14 16.70
CA VAL A 197 -0.16 4.52 16.34
C VAL A 197 -1.66 4.59 16.04
N ALA A 198 -2.24 5.77 16.22
CA ALA A 198 -3.60 6.03 15.79
C ALA A 198 -3.70 5.89 14.26
N SER A 199 -4.86 5.48 13.77
CA SER A 199 -5.15 5.47 12.33
C SER A 199 -6.64 5.80 12.13
N PRO A 200 -7.03 7.06 12.38
CA PRO A 200 -8.43 7.46 12.41
C PRO A 200 -9.11 7.41 11.05
N TRP A 201 -8.35 7.35 9.95
CA TRP A 201 -8.88 7.34 8.59
C TRP A 201 -9.51 6.01 8.19
N ASP A 202 -9.15 4.92 8.86
CA ASP A 202 -9.60 3.56 8.54
C ASP A 202 -11.11 3.38 8.64
N ILE A 203 -11.80 4.26 9.37
CA ILE A 203 -13.27 4.26 9.47
C ILE A 203 -13.97 4.39 8.11
N GLN A 204 -13.28 4.92 7.09
CA GLN A 204 -13.80 5.04 5.73
C GLN A 204 -13.68 3.73 4.91
N SER A 205 -12.97 2.73 5.43
CA SER A 205 -12.82 1.45 4.75
C SER A 205 -14.16 0.70 4.71
N PRO A 206 -14.55 0.11 3.57
CA PRO A 206 -15.71 -0.77 3.49
C PRO A 206 -15.50 -2.06 4.31
N SER A 207 -14.28 -2.36 4.74
CA SER A 207 -13.93 -3.47 5.62
C SER A 207 -13.67 -3.02 7.07
N PHE A 208 -14.08 -1.81 7.46
CA PHE A 208 -13.87 -1.32 8.82
C PHE A 208 -14.67 -2.11 9.85
N GLU A 209 -15.89 -2.51 9.54
CA GLU A 209 -16.73 -3.30 10.44
C GLU A 209 -17.44 -4.42 9.67
N LYS A 210 -17.43 -5.63 10.22
CA LYS A 210 -18.11 -6.79 9.64
C LYS A 210 -18.70 -7.64 10.74
N THR A 211 -19.94 -8.07 10.54
CA THR A 211 -20.58 -9.05 11.43
C THR A 211 -20.72 -10.38 10.71
N VAL A 212 -20.24 -11.46 11.35
CA VAL A 212 -20.49 -12.84 10.93
C VAL A 212 -21.40 -13.52 11.94
N LYS A 213 -22.23 -14.44 11.46
CA LYS A 213 -23.14 -15.24 12.28
C LYS A 213 -22.65 -16.68 12.26
N ILE A 214 -22.46 -17.28 13.43
CA ILE A 214 -22.00 -18.65 13.59
C ILE A 214 -22.96 -19.35 14.55
N ALA A 215 -23.44 -20.54 14.20
CA ALA A 215 -24.23 -21.34 15.12
C ALA A 215 -23.41 -21.65 16.39
N ALA A 216 -24.01 -21.58 17.58
CA ALA A 216 -23.32 -21.82 18.84
C ALA A 216 -22.58 -23.17 18.84
N ALA A 217 -23.19 -24.22 18.26
CA ALA A 217 -22.58 -25.54 18.13
C ALA A 217 -21.32 -25.55 17.23
N ASP A 218 -21.29 -24.75 16.15
CA ASP A 218 -20.11 -24.65 15.27
C ASP A 218 -18.98 -23.88 15.99
N LEU A 219 -19.30 -22.82 16.74
CA LEU A 219 -18.33 -22.12 17.57
C LEU A 219 -17.74 -23.05 18.65
N GLU A 220 -18.58 -23.81 19.35
CA GLU A 220 -18.16 -24.82 20.33
C GLU A 220 -17.22 -25.84 19.71
N GLN A 221 -17.55 -26.35 18.52
CA GLN A 221 -16.73 -27.32 17.80
C GLN A 221 -15.37 -26.75 17.40
N ARG A 222 -15.33 -25.56 16.77
CA ARG A 222 -14.09 -24.93 16.29
C ARG A 222 -13.14 -24.55 17.42
N LEU A 223 -13.68 -24.17 18.57
CA LEU A 223 -12.90 -23.80 19.76
C LEU A 223 -12.66 -25.00 20.69
N GLY A 224 -13.37 -26.11 20.50
CA GLY A 224 -13.31 -27.27 21.40
C GLY A 224 -13.76 -26.93 22.82
N ILE A 225 -14.88 -26.21 22.95
CA ILE A 225 -15.46 -25.77 24.23
C ILE A 225 -16.93 -26.14 24.34
N LYS A 226 -17.51 -25.91 25.52
CA LYS A 226 -18.97 -25.82 25.71
C LYS A 226 -19.33 -24.46 26.26
N LEU A 227 -20.33 -23.82 25.68
CA LEU A 227 -20.83 -22.54 26.15
C LEU A 227 -21.61 -22.78 27.44
N THR A 228 -21.01 -22.42 28.57
CA THR A 228 -21.69 -22.38 29.86
C THR A 228 -21.98 -20.92 30.23
N LYS A 229 -23.05 -20.67 31.00
CA LYS A 229 -23.34 -19.32 31.53
C LYS A 229 -22.28 -18.84 32.54
N GLU A 230 -21.37 -19.73 32.95
CA GLU A 230 -20.44 -19.55 34.07
C GLU A 230 -19.15 -18.79 33.71
N ALA A 231 -18.97 -18.33 32.47
CA ALA A 231 -17.69 -17.72 32.04
C ALA A 231 -17.39 -16.32 32.64
N SER A 232 -18.21 -15.80 33.56
CA SER A 232 -17.97 -14.57 34.29
C SER A 232 -18.94 -14.47 35.48
N GLY A 233 -18.47 -13.94 36.62
CA GLY A 233 -19.28 -13.71 37.82
C GLY A 233 -20.52 -12.80 37.64
N ASN A 234 -20.70 -12.20 36.46
CA ASN A 234 -21.86 -11.36 36.10
C ASN A 234 -22.69 -11.91 34.91
N GLY A 235 -22.59 -13.20 34.56
CA GLY A 235 -23.52 -13.84 33.61
C GLY A 235 -23.24 -13.63 32.11
N SER A 236 -22.04 -13.17 31.73
CA SER A 236 -21.58 -13.21 30.35
C SER A 236 -20.95 -14.58 30.04
N TRP A 237 -21.42 -15.26 29.00
CA TRP A 237 -20.93 -16.57 28.51
C TRP A 237 -19.50 -16.53 27.92
N TYR A 238 -18.86 -15.35 27.95
CA TYR A 238 -17.44 -15.13 27.70
C TYR A 238 -16.95 -13.89 28.49
N ARG A 239 -15.63 -13.70 28.55
CA ARG A 239 -14.97 -12.52 29.10
C ARG A 239 -13.74 -12.15 28.27
N ILE A 240 -13.62 -10.89 27.86
CA ILE A 240 -12.35 -10.35 27.36
C ILE A 240 -11.43 -10.15 28.56
N VAL A 241 -10.36 -10.93 28.63
CA VAL A 241 -9.39 -10.92 29.74
C VAL A 241 -8.42 -9.76 29.61
N GLU A 242 -8.02 -9.48 28.37
CA GLU A 242 -6.98 -8.50 28.06
C GLU A 242 -7.27 -7.82 26.72
N ARG A 243 -6.96 -6.53 26.65
CA ARG A 243 -6.89 -5.76 25.40
C ARG A 243 -5.46 -5.30 25.18
N THR A 244 -5.04 -5.34 23.92
CA THR A 244 -3.75 -4.80 23.50
C THR A 244 -3.80 -3.27 23.46
N THR A 245 -2.63 -2.65 23.33
CA THR A 245 -2.50 -1.19 23.14
C THR A 245 -3.32 -0.68 21.95
N GLY A 246 -3.39 -1.45 20.86
CA GLY A 246 -4.20 -1.13 19.68
C GLY A 246 -5.69 -1.48 19.80
N ASN A 247 -6.18 -1.77 21.01
CA ASN A 247 -7.58 -2.12 21.31
C ASN A 247 -8.09 -3.43 20.68
N ARG A 248 -7.20 -4.33 20.24
CA ARG A 248 -7.57 -5.71 19.87
C ARG A 248 -7.74 -6.56 21.12
N VAL A 249 -8.41 -7.70 20.98
CA VAL A 249 -8.49 -8.72 22.04
C VAL A 249 -7.11 -9.36 22.16
N GLY A 250 -6.43 -9.16 23.30
CA GLY A 250 -5.20 -9.89 23.61
C GLY A 250 -5.55 -11.31 24.04
N LYS A 251 -6.51 -11.43 24.96
CA LYS A 251 -6.95 -12.72 25.53
C LYS A 251 -8.45 -12.74 25.81
N ILE A 252 -9.09 -13.88 25.53
CA ILE A 252 -10.50 -14.16 25.80
C ILE A 252 -10.65 -15.45 26.59
N SER A 253 -11.55 -15.45 27.58
CA SER A 253 -11.99 -16.64 28.32
C SER A 253 -13.42 -16.98 27.91
N ILE A 254 -13.64 -18.19 27.43
CA ILE A 254 -14.93 -18.65 26.92
C ILE A 254 -15.06 -20.17 27.09
N GLY A 255 -16.18 -20.63 27.64
CA GLY A 255 -16.44 -22.06 27.89
C GLY A 255 -15.36 -22.76 28.73
N GLY A 256 -14.81 -22.05 29.73
CA GLY A 256 -13.78 -22.57 30.63
C GLY A 256 -12.36 -22.64 30.05
N LYS A 257 -12.12 -22.14 28.82
CA LYS A 257 -10.80 -22.07 28.19
C LYS A 257 -10.39 -20.64 27.87
N GLU A 258 -9.09 -20.40 27.89
CA GLU A 258 -8.50 -19.15 27.40
C GLU A 258 -7.95 -19.33 25.99
N PHE A 259 -8.13 -18.32 25.16
CA PHE A 259 -7.53 -18.21 23.82
C PHE A 259 -6.87 -16.83 23.69
N SER A 260 -5.79 -16.75 22.91
CA SER A 260 -5.36 -15.44 22.40
C SER A 260 -6.40 -14.92 21.40
N GLY A 261 -6.51 -13.60 21.25
CA GLY A 261 -7.40 -13.05 20.21
C GLY A 261 -6.98 -13.46 18.80
N ARG A 262 -5.69 -13.70 18.57
CA ARG A 262 -5.16 -14.24 17.30
C ARG A 262 -5.65 -15.67 17.06
N GLU A 263 -5.50 -16.56 18.03
CA GLU A 263 -5.98 -17.94 17.91
C GLU A 263 -7.49 -17.99 17.67
N PHE A 264 -8.25 -17.15 18.39
CA PHE A 264 -9.69 -17.04 18.21
C PHE A 264 -10.06 -16.57 16.79
N ARG A 265 -9.35 -15.54 16.28
CA ARG A 265 -9.50 -15.05 14.90
C ARG A 265 -9.22 -16.15 13.88
N GLU A 266 -8.10 -16.86 14.01
CA GLU A 266 -7.65 -17.88 13.06
C GLU A 266 -8.59 -19.09 13.05
N LYS A 267 -9.00 -19.60 14.22
CA LYS A 267 -9.94 -20.74 14.32
C LYS A 267 -11.32 -20.44 13.72
N LEU A 268 -11.77 -19.19 13.81
CA LEU A 268 -13.10 -18.79 13.35
C LEU A 268 -13.09 -18.08 11.98
N GLY A 269 -11.92 -17.86 11.37
CA GLY A 269 -11.80 -17.19 10.07
C GLY A 269 -12.23 -15.71 10.11
N LEU A 270 -11.98 -15.02 11.22
CA LEU A 270 -12.37 -13.61 11.41
C LEU A 270 -11.41 -12.65 10.69
N GLN A 271 -11.93 -11.48 10.31
CA GLN A 271 -11.11 -10.44 9.65
C GLN A 271 -10.01 -9.88 10.56
N SER A 272 -10.27 -9.75 11.87
CA SER A 272 -9.31 -9.26 12.85
C SER A 272 -9.53 -9.90 14.22
N SER A 273 -8.60 -9.65 15.15
CA SER A 273 -8.76 -9.96 16.59
C SER A 273 -9.38 -8.80 17.39
N ALA A 274 -9.89 -7.74 16.74
CA ALA A 274 -10.73 -6.73 17.40
C ALA A 274 -12.18 -7.12 17.19
N PHE A 275 -12.78 -7.82 18.15
CA PHE A 275 -14.16 -8.29 18.02
C PHE A 275 -14.97 -8.12 19.31
N THR A 276 -16.29 -8.12 19.14
CA THR A 276 -17.29 -8.30 20.19
C THR A 276 -18.18 -9.48 19.84
N LEU A 277 -18.75 -10.12 20.87
CA LEU A 277 -19.63 -11.26 20.68
C LEU A 277 -21.00 -11.00 21.32
N GLU A 278 -22.05 -11.43 20.63
CA GLU A 278 -23.42 -11.39 21.11
C GLU A 278 -24.12 -12.72 20.81
N LEU A 279 -24.74 -13.34 21.82
CA LEU A 279 -25.51 -14.57 21.66
C LEU A 279 -26.97 -14.21 21.43
N ARG A 280 -27.52 -14.59 20.27
CA ARG A 280 -28.92 -14.40 19.88
C ARG A 280 -29.56 -15.75 19.60
N GLY A 281 -30.34 -16.25 20.54
CA GLY A 281 -30.90 -17.61 20.45
C GLY A 281 -29.77 -18.65 20.40
N ASN A 282 -29.65 -19.36 19.28
CA ASN A 282 -28.61 -20.37 19.05
C ASN A 282 -27.49 -19.88 18.11
N GLU A 283 -27.40 -18.58 17.86
CA GLU A 283 -26.37 -17.97 17.00
C GLU A 283 -25.49 -17.01 17.79
N VAL A 284 -24.18 -17.08 17.54
CA VAL A 284 -23.21 -16.09 18.00
C VAL A 284 -22.95 -15.11 16.86
N HIS A 285 -23.31 -13.85 17.09
CA HIS A 285 -23.01 -12.73 16.24
C HIS A 285 -21.65 -12.16 16.65
N ILE A 286 -20.69 -12.22 15.74
CA ILE A 286 -19.32 -11.75 15.96
C ILE A 286 -19.10 -10.51 15.11
N THR A 287 -18.98 -9.36 15.74
CA THR A 287 -18.68 -8.10 15.04
C THR A 287 -17.20 -7.81 15.17
N THR A 288 -16.48 -7.84 14.06
CA THR A 288 -15.06 -7.49 13.96
C THR A 288 -14.87 -6.05 13.49
N LYS A 289 -13.82 -5.38 14.00
CA LYS A 289 -13.34 -4.10 13.50
C LYS A 289 -11.96 -4.21 12.87
N GLY A 290 -11.78 -3.60 11.71
CA GLY A 290 -10.57 -3.72 10.90
C GLY A 290 -10.41 -5.09 10.21
N TYR A 291 -9.39 -5.18 9.36
CA TYR A 291 -9.05 -6.36 8.59
C TYR A 291 -7.53 -6.52 8.51
N GLY A 292 -7.02 -7.58 9.13
CA GLY A 292 -5.61 -7.96 9.15
C GLY A 292 -5.02 -8.01 10.56
N HIS A 293 -3.71 -8.23 10.63
CA HIS A 293 -2.98 -8.39 11.90
C HIS A 293 -2.87 -7.09 12.71
N GLY A 294 -2.88 -5.92 12.07
CA GLY A 294 -2.82 -4.63 12.76
C GLY A 294 -1.43 -4.07 13.00
N VAL A 295 -0.37 -4.86 12.84
CA VAL A 295 1.02 -4.43 12.98
C VAL A 295 1.52 -3.69 11.72
N GLY A 296 2.19 -2.55 11.89
CA GLY A 296 2.81 -1.76 10.82
C GLY A 296 1.84 -0.86 10.05
N MET A 297 1.95 -0.81 8.72
CA MET A 297 1.19 0.16 7.92
C MET A 297 -0.24 -0.32 7.59
N SER A 298 -1.24 0.50 7.94
CA SER A 298 -2.60 0.32 7.39
C SER A 298 -2.67 0.87 5.97
N GLN A 299 -3.17 0.07 5.03
CA GLN A 299 -3.37 0.48 3.64
C GLN A 299 -4.45 1.57 3.51
N TRP A 300 -5.59 1.40 4.19
CA TRP A 300 -6.63 2.43 4.23
C TRP A 300 -6.21 3.66 5.03
N GLY A 301 -5.42 3.48 6.09
CA GLY A 301 -4.78 4.57 6.83
C GLY A 301 -3.85 5.39 5.94
N ALA A 302 -2.96 4.73 5.18
CA ALA A 302 -2.08 5.35 4.19
C ALA A 302 -2.88 6.12 3.13
N ASN A 303 -3.96 5.54 2.61
CA ASN A 303 -4.85 6.23 1.66
C ASN A 303 -5.50 7.47 2.27
N GLY A 304 -5.97 7.39 3.52
CA GLY A 304 -6.52 8.53 4.23
C GLY A 304 -5.53 9.65 4.50
N MET A 305 -4.30 9.29 4.88
CA MET A 305 -3.20 10.25 5.02
C MET A 305 -2.86 10.92 3.69
N ALA A 306 -2.80 10.15 2.60
CA ALA A 306 -2.53 10.67 1.26
C ALA A 306 -3.64 11.64 0.81
N LYS A 307 -4.91 11.32 1.05
CA LYS A 307 -6.05 12.24 0.82
C LYS A 307 -5.96 13.53 1.64
N ALA A 308 -5.33 13.45 2.82
CA ALA A 308 -5.03 14.62 3.66
C ALA A 308 -3.72 15.35 3.24
N GLY A 309 -3.17 15.04 2.05
CA GLY A 309 -2.01 15.72 1.47
C GLY A 309 -0.66 15.24 2.00
N LYS A 310 -0.59 14.10 2.69
CA LYS A 310 0.69 13.54 3.18
C LYS A 310 1.44 12.82 2.05
N SER A 311 2.76 13.01 2.01
CA SER A 311 3.64 12.30 1.08
C SER A 311 3.87 10.85 1.51
N ALA A 312 4.33 10.00 0.59
CA ALA A 312 4.71 8.62 0.85
C ALA A 312 5.72 8.49 1.99
N GLU A 313 6.73 9.39 2.03
CA GLU A 313 7.72 9.45 3.11
C GLU A 313 7.06 9.73 4.47
N GLN A 314 6.14 10.69 4.53
CA GLN A 314 5.42 11.01 5.76
C GLN A 314 4.54 9.84 6.22
N ILE A 315 3.93 9.12 5.28
CA ILE A 315 3.12 7.93 5.56
C ILE A 315 3.97 6.81 6.15
N VAL A 316 5.08 6.44 5.51
CA VAL A 316 5.92 5.33 6.02
C VAL A 316 6.57 5.69 7.36
N LYS A 317 7.03 6.93 7.55
CA LYS A 317 7.59 7.38 8.85
C LYS A 317 6.55 7.47 9.97
N TYR A 318 5.27 7.60 9.62
CA TYR A 318 4.19 7.57 10.60
C TYR A 318 3.93 6.15 11.13
N PHE A 319 3.84 5.18 10.22
CA PHE A 319 3.55 3.78 10.57
C PHE A 319 4.76 3.01 11.06
N TYR A 320 5.96 3.38 10.62
CA TYR A 320 7.22 2.77 11.03
C TYR A 320 8.10 3.80 11.73
N GLN A 321 8.23 3.71 13.05
CA GLN A 321 8.85 4.77 13.85
C GLN A 321 10.38 4.71 13.82
N GLY A 322 11.03 5.87 13.65
CA GLY A 322 12.49 6.01 13.71
C GLY A 322 13.22 5.41 12.51
N ILE A 323 12.53 5.13 11.41
CA ILE A 323 13.14 4.59 10.19
C ILE A 323 13.88 5.66 9.38
N ALA A 324 14.81 5.20 8.54
CA ALA A 324 15.40 5.97 7.46
C ALA A 324 14.95 5.42 6.09
N LEU A 325 15.13 6.23 5.06
CA LEU A 325 14.89 5.85 3.66
C LEU A 325 16.24 5.76 2.98
N GLU A 326 16.55 4.61 2.41
CA GLU A 326 17.85 4.32 1.77
C GLU A 326 17.65 3.70 0.39
N ASN A 327 18.71 3.68 -0.41
CA ASN A 327 18.73 3.00 -1.70
C ASN A 327 19.11 1.51 -1.50
N CYS A 328 18.30 0.60 -2.03
CA CYS A 328 18.50 -0.84 -1.90
C CYS A 328 19.83 -1.35 -2.45
N ASP A 329 20.41 -0.67 -3.43
CA ASP A 329 21.70 -1.05 -4.00
C ASP A 329 22.85 -0.89 -3.00
N LEU A 330 22.69 -0.05 -1.97
CA LEU A 330 23.66 0.09 -0.88
C LEU A 330 23.55 -1.05 0.14
N ILE A 331 22.36 -1.63 0.30
CA ILE A 331 22.11 -2.72 1.24
C ILE A 331 22.76 -4.01 0.74
N LEU A 332 22.50 -4.41 -0.51
CA LEU A 332 22.97 -5.71 -1.03
C LEU A 332 24.46 -5.73 -1.43
N LYS A 333 25.15 -4.59 -1.34
CA LYS A 333 26.61 -4.48 -1.57
C LYS A 333 27.43 -4.64 -0.29
N GLY A 334 26.80 -4.56 0.89
CA GLY A 334 27.42 -4.80 2.21
C GLY A 334 27.44 -6.28 2.56
#